data_AF-A0AAW1HSP5-F1
#
_entry.id   AF-A0AAW1HSP5-F1
#
_cell.length_a   1.000
_cell.length_b   1.000
_cell.length_c   1.000
_cell.angle_alpha   90.00
_cell.angle_beta   90.00
_cell.angle_gamma   90.00
#
_symmetry.space_group_name_H-M   'P 1'
#
loop_
_entity.id
_entity.type
_entity.pdbx_description
1 polymer ?
#
loop_
_entity_poly.entity_id
_entity_poly.type
_entity_poly.pdbx_seq_one_letter_code
_entity_poly.pdbx_strand_id
1 'polypeptide(L)'
;MELTDKQKKFVDECMKLCHSATRAALKTFGSLSGFKNTHLTEDPVGMVADCIRVLEDERAGIYQKQACLLIMKALVVKELREMILDNPNLYPIDRNDPRVTKWKNKVLAVRHCEICGDKNSLCAHHIIRWADYPKGRTDAKNGQCLCAKCHAEQHKGQKAYHMLKAQADRRKAMIAEWAELGLTDEQIAGNIGISRSTLAQWKINFSDIADTLKANKEVADSVVENALYKNAIGYEYNEVTQERSPESGEMVVTKIVTKQATPNTSAQIFWLKNRQPDVWRDRKEVAMDGEMSINNPYAGITTDELKKLISDK
;
A
#
# COMPACT_ATOMS: atom_id res chain seq x y z
N MET A 1 0.95 -15.17 26.87
CA MET A 1 0.44 -13.89 26.35
C MET A 1 -0.72 -13.51 27.24
N GLU A 2 -0.48 -12.60 28.17
CA GLU A 2 -1.52 -12.11 29.08
C GLU A 2 -2.41 -11.10 28.36
N LEU A 3 -3.71 -11.06 28.72
CA LEU A 3 -4.63 -10.06 28.19
C LEU A 3 -4.28 -8.71 28.81
N THR A 4 -4.23 -7.67 27.98
CA THR A 4 -4.10 -6.29 28.46
C THR A 4 -5.37 -5.85 29.20
N ASP A 5 -5.28 -4.85 30.07
CA ASP A 5 -6.45 -4.40 30.86
C ASP A 5 -7.59 -3.84 29.98
N LYS A 6 -7.24 -3.29 28.81
CA LYS A 6 -8.24 -2.90 27.79
C LYS A 6 -8.97 -4.11 27.21
N GLN A 7 -8.25 -5.21 26.96
CA GLN A 7 -8.86 -6.45 26.47
C GLN A 7 -9.72 -7.11 27.54
N LYS A 8 -9.30 -7.08 28.81
CA LYS A 8 -10.11 -7.56 29.94
C LYS A 8 -11.43 -6.78 30.04
N LYS A 9 -11.37 -5.44 30.07
CA LYS A 9 -12.57 -4.59 30.11
C LYS A 9 -13.51 -4.81 28.92
N PHE A 10 -12.97 -4.93 27.71
CA PHE A 10 -13.76 -5.22 26.51
C PHE A 10 -14.46 -6.58 26.59
N VAL A 11 -13.75 -7.60 27.07
CA VAL A 11 -14.30 -8.94 27.29
C VAL A 11 -15.45 -8.88 28.29
N ASP A 12 -15.25 -8.24 29.45
CA ASP A 12 -16.25 -8.14 30.51
C ASP A 12 -17.52 -7.41 30.06
N GLU A 13 -17.40 -6.40 29.20
CA GLU A 13 -18.54 -5.68 28.61
C GLU A 13 -19.32 -6.55 27.61
N CYS A 14 -18.63 -7.36 26.80
CA CYS A 14 -19.26 -8.19 25.76
C CYS A 14 -19.97 -9.45 26.30
N MET A 15 -19.53 -9.98 27.45
CA MET A 15 -19.95 -11.28 27.98
C MET A 15 -21.24 -11.26 28.81
N LYS A 16 -21.85 -10.10 29.07
CA LYS A 16 -22.99 -9.92 30.01
C LYS A 16 -24.30 -10.65 29.68
N LEU A 17 -24.40 -11.52 28.65
CA LEU A 17 -25.69 -11.99 28.13
C LEU A 17 -25.86 -13.48 27.74
N CYS A 18 -24.97 -14.42 28.08
CA CYS A 18 -25.19 -15.83 27.72
C CYS A 18 -24.88 -16.82 28.85
N HIS A 19 -25.90 -17.37 29.50
CA HIS A 19 -25.76 -18.51 30.40
C HIS A 19 -26.72 -19.66 30.02
N SER A 20 -26.21 -20.90 30.17
CA SER A 20 -26.93 -22.18 30.38
C SER A 20 -27.26 -23.17 29.23
N ALA A 21 -26.26 -23.70 28.49
CA ALA A 21 -26.39 -24.96 27.73
C ALA A 21 -25.15 -25.90 27.59
N THR A 22 -23.93 -25.54 28.01
CA THR A 22 -22.65 -26.21 27.62
C THR A 22 -21.92 -26.85 28.80
N ARG A 23 -22.61 -27.09 29.92
CA ARG A 23 -22.02 -27.84 31.06
C ARG A 23 -21.97 -29.35 30.74
N ALA A 24 -22.80 -29.83 29.81
CA ALA A 24 -22.84 -31.23 29.38
C ALA A 24 -21.70 -31.59 28.40
N ALA A 25 -21.35 -30.69 27.46
CA ALA A 25 -20.27 -30.92 26.50
C ALA A 25 -18.88 -30.96 27.17
N LEU A 26 -18.69 -30.22 28.27
CA LEU A 26 -17.40 -30.14 28.99
C LEU A 26 -17.18 -31.24 30.02
N LYS A 27 -18.24 -31.97 30.45
CA LYS A 27 -18.07 -33.22 31.22
C LYS A 27 -17.29 -34.29 30.43
N THR A 28 -17.33 -34.23 29.10
CA THR A 28 -16.57 -35.12 28.21
C THR A 28 -15.08 -34.75 28.13
N PHE A 29 -14.72 -33.51 28.44
CA PHE A 29 -13.33 -33.00 28.46
C PHE A 29 -12.71 -33.03 29.86
N GLY A 30 -13.09 -33.99 30.71
CA GLY A 30 -12.95 -34.04 32.18
C GLY A 30 -11.54 -33.92 32.83
N SER A 31 -10.56 -33.29 32.19
CA SER A 31 -9.31 -32.86 32.79
C SER A 31 -8.94 -31.45 32.30
N LEU A 32 -8.22 -30.67 33.10
CA LEU A 32 -7.62 -29.40 32.64
C LEU A 32 -6.54 -29.60 31.56
N SER A 33 -6.36 -30.80 31.01
CA SER A 33 -5.46 -31.02 29.88
C SER A 33 -5.92 -30.16 28.70
N GLY A 34 -5.03 -29.28 28.24
CA GLY A 34 -5.33 -28.31 27.19
C GLY A 34 -5.81 -26.94 27.67
N PHE A 35 -5.95 -26.72 28.98
CA PHE A 35 -6.13 -25.39 29.56
C PHE A 35 -4.78 -24.77 29.96
N LYS A 36 -4.69 -23.45 29.88
CA LYS A 36 -3.53 -22.65 30.29
C LYS A 36 -3.99 -21.35 30.92
N ASN A 37 -3.13 -20.69 31.70
CA ASN A 37 -3.46 -19.43 32.40
C ASN A 37 -4.78 -19.51 33.19
N THR A 38 -5.05 -20.66 33.81
CA THR A 38 -6.30 -20.91 34.56
C THR A 38 -6.47 -19.96 35.75
N HIS A 39 -5.39 -19.37 36.26
CA HIS A 39 -5.42 -18.33 37.29
C HIS A 39 -6.14 -17.04 36.88
N LEU A 40 -6.43 -16.85 35.59
CA LEU A 40 -7.14 -15.65 35.09
C LEU A 40 -8.65 -15.67 35.38
N THR A 41 -9.21 -16.79 35.83
CA THR A 41 -10.65 -16.93 36.15
C THR A 41 -10.87 -18.05 37.16
N GLU A 42 -11.86 -17.89 38.02
CA GLU A 42 -12.24 -18.90 39.02
C GLU A 42 -12.89 -20.15 38.37
N ASP A 43 -13.47 -20.00 37.17
CA ASP A 43 -14.06 -21.11 36.39
C ASP A 43 -13.61 -21.07 34.92
N PRO A 44 -12.38 -21.56 34.61
CA PRO A 44 -11.86 -21.59 33.24
C PRO A 44 -12.71 -22.43 32.30
N VAL A 45 -13.28 -23.52 32.81
CA VAL A 45 -14.09 -24.47 32.05
C VAL A 45 -15.42 -23.83 31.68
N GLY A 46 -16.14 -23.26 32.64
CA GLY A 46 -17.38 -22.53 32.41
C GLY A 46 -17.21 -21.34 31.47
N MET A 47 -16.11 -20.58 31.64
CA MET A 47 -15.79 -19.45 30.77
C MET A 47 -15.61 -19.87 29.30
N VAL A 48 -14.89 -20.97 29.03
CA VAL A 48 -14.75 -21.52 27.67
C VAL A 48 -16.10 -22.06 27.16
N ALA A 49 -16.91 -22.66 28.02
CA ALA A 49 -18.27 -23.10 27.69
C ALA A 49 -19.14 -21.94 27.18
N ASP A 50 -19.09 -20.80 27.88
CA ASP A 50 -19.87 -19.61 27.53
C ASP A 50 -19.36 -19.01 26.21
N CYS A 51 -18.04 -19.02 26.00
CA CYS A 51 -17.45 -18.63 24.72
C CYS A 51 -17.97 -19.47 23.54
N ILE A 52 -18.05 -20.80 23.70
CA ILE A 52 -18.56 -21.68 22.65
C ILE A 52 -20.02 -21.34 22.30
N ARG A 53 -20.87 -21.07 23.30
CA ARG A 53 -22.28 -20.66 23.06
C ARG A 53 -22.38 -19.40 22.23
N VAL A 54 -21.60 -18.37 22.59
CA VAL A 54 -21.61 -17.09 21.87
C VAL A 54 -21.09 -17.27 20.43
N LEU A 55 -20.12 -18.17 20.22
CA LEU A 55 -19.63 -18.49 18.88
C LEU A 55 -20.68 -19.27 18.05
N GLU A 56 -21.48 -20.11 18.70
CA GLU A 56 -22.57 -20.86 18.06
C GLU A 56 -23.81 -20.00 17.77
N ASP A 57 -24.19 -19.06 18.65
CA ASP A 57 -25.39 -18.22 18.51
C ASP A 57 -25.28 -17.26 17.31
N GLU A 58 -26.22 -17.33 16.37
CA GLU A 58 -26.27 -16.48 15.17
C GLU A 58 -26.67 -15.02 15.47
N ARG A 59 -27.29 -14.79 16.63
CA ARG A 59 -27.69 -13.46 17.10
C ARG A 59 -26.55 -12.72 17.78
N ALA A 60 -25.52 -13.43 18.23
CA ALA A 60 -24.34 -12.82 18.84
C ALA A 60 -23.63 -11.89 17.85
N GLY A 61 -23.34 -10.66 18.30
CA GLY A 61 -22.63 -9.66 17.52
C GLY A 61 -21.18 -10.05 17.26
N ILE A 62 -20.58 -9.47 16.21
CA ILE A 62 -19.21 -9.82 15.81
C ILE A 62 -18.19 -9.54 16.92
N TYR A 63 -18.36 -8.46 17.67
CA TYR A 63 -17.47 -8.12 18.78
C TYR A 63 -17.59 -9.06 19.98
N GLN A 64 -18.78 -9.62 20.23
CA GLN A 64 -18.96 -10.66 21.26
C GLN A 64 -18.20 -11.92 20.87
N LYS A 65 -18.31 -12.34 19.60
CA LYS A 65 -17.55 -13.46 19.06
C LYS A 65 -16.03 -13.21 19.11
N GLN A 66 -15.61 -11.97 18.85
CA GLN A 66 -14.20 -11.56 18.97
C GLN A 66 -13.70 -11.67 20.42
N ALA A 67 -14.49 -11.22 21.40
CA ALA A 67 -14.17 -11.35 22.82
C ALA A 67 -13.99 -12.82 23.23
N CYS A 68 -14.90 -13.69 22.81
CA CYS A 68 -14.83 -15.13 23.09
C CYS A 68 -13.55 -15.78 22.53
N LEU A 69 -13.13 -15.42 21.32
CA LEU A 69 -11.91 -15.96 20.73
C LEU A 69 -10.64 -15.46 21.45
N LEU A 70 -10.65 -14.24 21.98
CA LEU A 70 -9.56 -13.75 22.82
C LEU A 70 -9.45 -14.54 24.13
N ILE A 71 -10.60 -14.78 24.78
CA ILE A 71 -10.67 -15.61 25.98
C ILE A 71 -10.18 -17.04 25.69
N MET A 72 -10.67 -17.68 24.63
CA MET A 72 -10.22 -19.02 24.24
C MET A 72 -8.71 -19.05 23.92
N LYS A 73 -8.16 -18.01 23.29
CA LYS A 73 -6.71 -17.91 23.09
C LYS A 73 -5.92 -17.81 24.39
N ALA A 74 -6.49 -17.15 25.40
CA ALA A 74 -5.87 -16.99 26.70
C ALA A 74 -5.95 -18.27 27.53
N LEU A 75 -7.11 -18.94 27.55
CA LEU A 75 -7.42 -20.06 28.44
C LEU A 75 -7.16 -21.44 27.84
N VAL A 76 -7.09 -21.57 26.51
CA VAL A 76 -6.99 -22.86 25.82
C VAL A 76 -5.70 -22.93 24.99
N VAL A 77 -5.03 -24.07 25.00
CA VAL A 77 -3.89 -24.37 24.12
C VAL A 77 -4.34 -24.36 22.65
N LYS A 78 -3.39 -24.26 21.73
CA LYS A 78 -3.70 -24.02 20.31
C LYS A 78 -4.46 -25.22 19.72
N GLU A 79 -4.02 -26.42 20.06
CA GLU A 79 -4.50 -27.71 19.55
C GLU A 79 -5.97 -27.93 19.90
N LEU A 80 -6.33 -27.74 21.18
CA LEU A 80 -7.71 -27.85 21.64
C LEU A 80 -8.59 -26.73 21.05
N ARG A 81 -8.06 -25.51 20.88
CA ARG A 81 -8.79 -24.42 20.24
C ARG A 81 -9.07 -24.71 18.76
N GLU A 82 -8.12 -25.26 18.02
CA GLU A 82 -8.30 -25.64 16.62
C GLU A 82 -9.34 -26.76 16.49
N MET A 83 -9.27 -27.78 17.34
CA MET A 83 -10.28 -28.86 17.36
C MET A 83 -11.71 -28.35 17.63
N ILE A 84 -11.87 -27.34 18.48
CA ILE A 84 -13.20 -26.74 18.79
C ILE A 84 -13.70 -25.87 17.62
N LEU A 85 -12.81 -25.18 16.91
CA LEU A 85 -13.18 -24.15 15.93
C LEU A 85 -13.15 -24.62 14.46
N ASP A 86 -12.37 -25.65 14.14
CA ASP A 86 -12.20 -26.15 12.77
C ASP A 86 -12.97 -27.46 12.55
N ASN A 87 -14.17 -27.36 11.97
CA ASN A 87 -14.76 -28.46 11.20
C ASN A 87 -14.53 -28.16 9.70
N PRO A 88 -13.59 -28.86 9.04
CA PRO A 88 -13.17 -28.56 7.67
C PRO A 88 -14.27 -28.79 6.62
N ASN A 89 -15.32 -29.55 6.94
CA ASN A 89 -16.43 -29.80 6.01
C ASN A 89 -17.45 -28.65 5.95
N LEU A 90 -17.40 -27.69 6.88
CA LEU A 90 -18.42 -26.65 7.02
C LEU A 90 -17.96 -25.28 6.51
N TYR A 91 -16.66 -25.00 6.48
CA TYR A 91 -16.13 -23.65 6.22
C TYR A 91 -15.02 -23.66 5.16
N PRO A 92 -14.89 -22.60 4.35
CA PRO A 92 -13.84 -22.53 3.34
C PRO A 92 -12.46 -22.43 4.01
N ILE A 93 -11.55 -23.30 3.60
CA ILE A 93 -10.14 -23.31 4.04
C ILE A 93 -9.29 -22.46 3.09
N ASP A 94 -9.64 -22.50 1.80
CA ASP A 94 -8.99 -21.71 0.76
C ASP A 94 -9.64 -20.31 0.64
N ARG A 95 -8.79 -19.29 0.49
CA ARG A 95 -9.22 -17.91 0.22
C ARG A 95 -9.78 -17.75 -1.20
N ASN A 96 -9.47 -18.66 -2.11
CA ASN A 96 -9.98 -18.68 -3.48
C ASN A 96 -11.35 -19.40 -3.60
N ASP A 97 -11.89 -19.91 -2.50
CA ASP A 97 -13.20 -20.57 -2.51
C ASP A 97 -14.30 -19.61 -3.00
N PRO A 98 -15.19 -20.03 -3.93
CA PRO A 98 -16.26 -19.17 -4.46
C PRO A 98 -17.14 -18.51 -3.40
N ARG A 99 -17.34 -19.16 -2.24
CA ARG A 99 -18.11 -18.59 -1.12
C ARG A 99 -17.42 -17.37 -0.52
N VAL A 100 -16.08 -17.38 -0.47
CA VAL A 100 -15.26 -16.26 -0.01
C VAL A 100 -15.31 -15.12 -1.03
N THR A 101 -15.28 -15.42 -2.32
CA THR A 101 -15.49 -14.40 -3.37
C THR A 101 -16.87 -13.77 -3.26
N LYS A 102 -17.93 -14.57 -3.03
CA LYS A 102 -19.29 -14.06 -2.82
C LYS A 102 -19.38 -13.16 -1.58
N TRP A 103 -18.73 -13.56 -0.49
CA TRP A 103 -18.60 -12.72 0.72
C TRP A 103 -17.87 -11.41 0.41
N LYS A 104 -16.72 -11.45 -0.26
CA LYS A 104 -15.94 -10.27 -0.64
C LYS A 104 -16.80 -9.29 -1.44
N ASN A 105 -17.57 -9.79 -2.41
CA ASN A 105 -18.45 -8.95 -3.22
C ASN A 105 -19.57 -8.30 -2.40
N LYS A 106 -20.12 -9.00 -1.40
CA LYS A 106 -21.10 -8.42 -0.47
C LYS A 106 -20.50 -7.32 0.39
N VAL A 107 -19.29 -7.53 0.91
CA VAL A 107 -18.58 -6.53 1.71
C VAL A 107 -18.29 -5.28 0.87
N LEU A 108 -17.77 -5.47 -0.34
CA LEU A 108 -17.45 -4.36 -1.25
C LEU A 108 -18.68 -3.66 -1.84
N ALA A 109 -19.89 -4.22 -1.68
CA ALA A 109 -21.13 -3.58 -2.12
C ALA A 109 -21.43 -2.27 -1.38
N VAL A 110 -20.76 -2.01 -0.24
CA VAL A 110 -20.81 -0.73 0.48
C VAL A 110 -20.25 0.42 -0.37
N ARG A 111 -19.30 0.15 -1.29
CA ARG A 111 -18.71 1.12 -2.24
C ARG A 111 -18.01 2.34 -1.62
N HIS A 112 -17.77 2.33 -0.32
CA HIS A 112 -16.93 3.29 0.37
C HIS A 112 -16.23 2.63 1.55
N CYS A 113 -15.14 3.24 2.02
CA CYS A 113 -14.48 2.87 3.25
C CYS A 113 -15.41 3.18 4.42
N GLU A 114 -15.67 2.19 5.27
CA GLU A 114 -16.53 2.35 6.45
C GLU A 114 -15.85 3.11 7.61
N ILE A 115 -14.54 3.38 7.50
CA ILE A 115 -13.78 4.18 8.48
C ILE A 115 -13.66 5.65 8.05
N CYS A 116 -13.28 5.92 6.81
CA CYS A 116 -12.97 7.29 6.35
C CYS A 116 -13.83 7.79 5.19
N GLY A 117 -14.70 6.95 4.60
CA GLY A 117 -15.56 7.33 3.48
C GLY A 117 -14.90 7.34 2.09
N ASP A 118 -13.59 7.09 1.98
CA ASP A 118 -12.88 7.01 0.69
C ASP A 118 -13.49 5.94 -0.22
N LYS A 119 -13.64 6.24 -1.51
CA LYS A 119 -14.27 5.35 -2.51
C LYS A 119 -13.25 4.62 -3.39
N ASN A 120 -11.97 4.96 -3.28
CA ASN A 120 -10.92 4.39 -4.09
C ASN A 120 -10.26 3.20 -3.40
N SER A 121 -9.73 2.25 -4.20
CA SER A 121 -8.89 1.14 -3.73
C SER A 121 -9.50 0.38 -2.54
N LEU A 122 -10.76 -0.05 -2.69
CA LEU A 122 -11.53 -0.73 -1.65
C LEU A 122 -11.16 -2.22 -1.53
N CYS A 123 -11.04 -2.66 -0.29
CA CYS A 123 -10.69 -4.02 0.10
C CYS A 123 -11.71 -4.56 1.11
N ALA A 124 -12.03 -5.85 1.02
CA ALA A 124 -12.78 -6.55 2.06
C ALA A 124 -11.80 -6.98 3.16
N HIS A 125 -12.02 -6.48 4.37
CA HIS A 125 -11.28 -6.81 5.57
C HIS A 125 -12.12 -7.73 6.46
N HIS A 126 -11.49 -8.71 7.11
CA HIS A 126 -12.14 -9.51 8.15
C HIS A 126 -11.97 -8.85 9.51
N ILE A 127 -13.07 -8.47 10.18
CA ILE A 127 -13.03 -7.86 11.53
C ILE A 127 -12.35 -8.81 12.52
N ILE A 128 -12.78 -10.06 12.53
CA ILE A 128 -12.09 -11.18 13.20
C ILE A 128 -11.28 -11.94 12.16
N ARG A 129 -9.98 -12.09 12.42
CA ARG A 129 -9.03 -12.69 11.48
C ARG A 129 -9.48 -14.05 10.95
N TRP A 130 -9.21 -14.28 9.68
CA TRP A 130 -9.42 -15.54 8.95
C TRP A 130 -9.02 -16.81 9.71
N ALA A 131 -7.85 -16.80 10.36
CA ALA A 131 -7.31 -17.95 11.08
C ALA A 131 -7.98 -18.15 12.46
N ASP A 132 -8.57 -17.10 13.02
CA ASP A 132 -9.12 -17.12 14.37
C ASP A 132 -10.61 -17.51 14.39
N TYR A 133 -11.34 -17.26 13.31
CA TYR A 133 -12.78 -17.55 13.23
C TYR A 133 -13.17 -18.21 11.90
N PRO A 134 -12.94 -19.53 11.76
CA PRO A 134 -13.26 -20.29 10.55
C PRO A 134 -14.72 -20.15 10.12
N LYS A 135 -15.66 -20.24 11.08
CA LYS A 135 -17.10 -20.05 10.85
C LYS A 135 -17.45 -18.68 10.29
N GLY A 136 -16.70 -17.64 10.64
CA GLY A 136 -16.91 -16.27 10.17
C GLY A 136 -16.24 -15.91 8.85
N ARG A 137 -15.58 -16.84 8.17
CA ARG A 137 -14.85 -16.54 6.91
C ARG A 137 -15.77 -16.05 5.79
N THR A 138 -17.04 -16.45 5.83
CA THR A 138 -18.07 -16.06 4.84
C THR A 138 -19.24 -15.29 5.46
N ASP A 139 -19.15 -14.97 6.76
CA ASP A 139 -20.14 -14.17 7.45
C ASP A 139 -19.99 -12.70 7.03
N ALA A 140 -21.05 -12.14 6.44
CA ALA A 140 -21.06 -10.74 6.02
C ALA A 140 -20.85 -9.78 7.21
N LYS A 141 -21.29 -10.15 8.42
CA LYS A 141 -21.07 -9.36 9.64
C LYS A 141 -19.61 -9.35 10.08
N ASN A 142 -18.81 -10.31 9.63
CA ASN A 142 -17.36 -10.35 9.85
C ASN A 142 -16.58 -9.62 8.76
N GLY A 143 -17.26 -8.97 7.81
CA GLY A 143 -16.63 -8.20 6.75
C GLY A 143 -16.76 -6.71 6.96
N GLN A 144 -15.72 -5.98 6.56
CA GLN A 144 -15.70 -4.53 6.54
C GLN A 144 -15.04 -4.04 5.26
N CYS A 145 -15.66 -3.09 4.57
CA CYS A 145 -15.15 -2.46 3.37
C CYS A 145 -14.23 -1.31 3.77
N LEU A 146 -12.93 -1.43 3.47
CA LEU A 146 -11.92 -0.44 3.86
C LEU A 146 -11.09 -0.03 2.65
N CYS A 147 -10.70 1.25 2.56
CA CYS A 147 -9.66 1.66 1.62
C CYS A 147 -8.31 1.04 2.00
N ALA A 148 -7.38 0.94 1.05
CA ALA A 148 -6.06 0.34 1.26
C ALA A 148 -5.31 0.89 2.50
N LYS A 149 -5.39 2.21 2.76
CA LYS A 149 -4.77 2.85 3.92
C LYS A 149 -5.40 2.40 5.24
N CYS A 150 -6.73 2.50 5.35
CA CYS A 150 -7.46 2.09 6.56
C CYS A 150 -7.32 0.58 6.81
N HIS A 151 -7.31 -0.22 5.74
CA HIS A 151 -7.07 -1.66 5.80
C HIS A 151 -5.69 -1.98 6.37
N ALA A 152 -4.63 -1.33 5.86
CA ALA A 152 -3.28 -1.51 6.38
C ALA A 152 -3.18 -1.14 7.87
N GLU A 153 -3.87 -0.08 8.29
CA GLU A 153 -3.89 0.36 9.69
C GLU A 153 -4.53 -0.68 10.63
N GLN A 154 -5.51 -1.47 10.17
CA GLN A 154 -6.06 -2.58 10.97
C GLN A 154 -5.02 -3.67 11.30
N HIS A 155 -3.93 -3.72 10.54
CA HIS A 155 -2.82 -4.62 10.79
C HIS A 155 -1.67 -3.98 11.57
N LYS A 156 -1.77 -2.71 11.97
CA LYS A 156 -0.75 -2.03 12.78
C LYS A 156 -0.61 -2.73 14.15
N GLY A 157 0.61 -3.13 14.49
CA GLY A 157 0.89 -3.94 15.70
C GLY A 157 0.97 -5.45 15.45
N GLN A 158 0.67 -5.93 14.24
CA GLN A 158 0.89 -7.33 13.87
C GLN A 158 2.33 -7.54 13.40
N LYS A 159 2.97 -8.64 13.79
CA LYS A 159 4.35 -8.96 13.38
C LYS A 159 4.52 -8.93 11.85
N ALA A 160 3.54 -9.44 11.11
CA ALA A 160 3.52 -9.40 9.65
C ALA A 160 3.48 -7.97 9.07
N TYR A 161 2.73 -7.05 9.68
CA TYR A 161 2.68 -5.64 9.26
C TYR A 161 4.04 -4.96 9.43
N HIS A 162 4.72 -5.17 10.56
CA HIS A 162 6.04 -4.58 10.78
C HIS A 162 7.09 -5.14 9.82
N MET A 163 7.03 -6.44 9.49
CA MET A 163 7.90 -7.03 8.47
C MET A 163 7.64 -6.45 7.07
N LEU A 164 6.37 -6.36 6.66
CA LEU A 164 5.98 -5.80 5.36
C LEU A 164 6.31 -4.31 5.27
N LYS A 165 6.10 -3.54 6.34
CA LYS A 165 6.47 -2.12 6.40
C LYS A 165 8.00 -1.94 6.29
N ALA A 166 8.79 -2.73 7.04
CA ALA A 166 10.25 -2.69 6.93
C ALA A 166 10.77 -3.13 5.54
N GLN A 167 10.02 -3.98 4.82
CA GLN A 167 10.31 -4.29 3.42
C GLN A 167 9.92 -3.15 2.48
N ALA A 168 8.79 -2.49 2.71
CA ALA A 168 8.35 -1.34 1.94
C ALA A 168 9.29 -0.14 2.12
N ASP A 169 9.73 0.15 3.34
CA ASP A 169 10.68 1.23 3.66
C ASP A 169 12.02 0.97 2.96
N ARG A 170 12.50 -0.29 2.94
CA ARG A 170 13.69 -0.69 2.17
C ARG A 170 13.50 -0.49 0.67
N ARG A 171 12.37 -0.92 0.11
CA ARG A 171 12.05 -0.70 -1.31
C ARG A 171 11.99 0.79 -1.65
N LYS A 172 11.45 1.62 -0.76
CA LYS A 172 11.42 3.08 -0.93
C LYS A 172 12.83 3.68 -0.97
N ALA A 173 13.73 3.24 -0.09
CA ALA A 173 15.13 3.67 -0.11
C ALA A 173 15.83 3.30 -1.43
N MET A 174 15.60 2.07 -1.93
CA MET A 174 16.15 1.64 -3.23
C MET A 174 15.58 2.45 -4.40
N ILE A 175 14.27 2.76 -4.38
CA ILE A 175 13.64 3.64 -5.36
C ILE A 175 14.29 5.02 -5.39
N ALA A 176 14.58 5.59 -4.22
CA ALA A 176 15.26 6.88 -4.10
C ALA A 176 16.65 6.83 -4.73
N GLU A 177 17.49 5.87 -4.33
CA GLU A 177 18.84 5.67 -4.85
C GLU A 177 18.87 5.53 -6.38
N TRP A 178 17.99 4.69 -6.94
CA TRP A 178 17.92 4.53 -8.40
C TRP A 178 17.44 5.79 -9.12
N ALA A 179 16.53 6.55 -8.51
CA ALA A 179 16.09 7.83 -9.07
C ALA A 179 17.21 8.87 -9.04
N GLU A 180 18.03 8.93 -7.99
CA GLU A 180 19.23 9.78 -7.93
C GLU A 180 20.26 9.41 -9.01
N LEU A 181 20.38 8.12 -9.31
CA LEU A 181 21.21 7.60 -10.40
C LEU A 181 20.63 7.87 -11.81
N GLY A 182 19.47 8.52 -11.91
CA GLY A 182 18.84 8.88 -13.18
C GLY A 182 18.14 7.72 -13.89
N LEU A 183 17.82 6.63 -13.20
CA LEU A 183 17.08 5.51 -13.81
C LEU A 183 15.66 5.93 -14.19
N THR A 184 15.19 5.39 -15.32
CA THR A 184 13.81 5.56 -15.77
C THR A 184 12.83 4.77 -14.91
N ASP A 185 11.56 5.16 -14.92
CA ASP A 185 10.49 4.43 -14.22
C ASP A 185 10.40 2.96 -14.67
N GLU A 186 10.72 2.66 -15.94
CA GLU A 186 10.73 1.29 -16.46
C GLU A 186 11.85 0.45 -15.82
N GLN A 187 13.06 1.02 -15.72
CA GLN A 187 14.20 0.34 -15.09
C GLN A 187 13.99 0.16 -13.58
N ILE A 188 13.47 1.19 -12.91
CA ILE A 188 13.13 1.12 -11.48
C ILE A 188 12.08 0.03 -11.24
N ALA A 189 11.02 -0.02 -12.06
CA ALA A 189 9.99 -1.06 -11.96
C ALA A 189 10.60 -2.46 -12.18
N GLY A 190 11.45 -2.62 -13.19
CA GLY A 190 12.17 -3.86 -13.47
C GLY A 190 13.05 -4.34 -12.32
N ASN A 191 13.82 -3.43 -11.71
CA ASN A 191 14.69 -3.75 -10.57
C ASN A 191 13.92 -4.20 -9.32
N ILE A 192 12.69 -3.71 -9.13
CA ILE A 192 11.80 -4.11 -8.03
C ILE A 192 11.09 -5.44 -8.35
N GLY A 193 11.00 -5.82 -9.63
CA GLY A 193 10.24 -6.98 -10.10
C GLY A 193 8.75 -6.69 -10.28
N ILE A 194 8.38 -5.47 -10.66
CA ILE A 194 7.00 -5.08 -11.00
C ILE A 194 6.90 -4.52 -12.42
N SER A 195 5.70 -4.48 -13.00
CA SER A 195 5.50 -3.78 -14.28
C SER A 195 5.55 -2.26 -14.10
N ARG A 196 5.97 -1.52 -15.13
CA ARG A 196 5.88 -0.05 -15.14
C ARG A 196 4.46 0.47 -14.84
N SER A 197 3.43 -0.20 -15.35
CA SER A 197 2.03 0.17 -15.07
C SER A 197 1.68 0.05 -13.59
N THR A 198 2.26 -0.94 -12.89
CA THR A 198 2.10 -1.09 -11.44
C THR A 198 2.78 0.07 -10.70
N LEU A 199 3.99 0.44 -11.10
CA LEU A 199 4.68 1.60 -10.52
C LEU A 199 3.93 2.91 -10.78
N ALA A 200 3.34 3.08 -11.97
CA ALA A 200 2.48 4.23 -12.27
C ALA A 200 1.28 4.31 -11.33
N GLN A 201 0.62 3.17 -11.07
CA GLN A 201 -0.49 3.12 -10.12
C GLN A 201 -0.05 3.39 -8.68
N TRP A 202 1.16 2.96 -8.30
CA TRP A 202 1.72 3.26 -6.98
C TRP A 202 1.90 4.75 -6.77
N LYS A 203 2.41 5.49 -7.76
CA LYS A 203 2.55 6.96 -7.66
C LYS A 203 1.21 7.67 -7.43
N ILE A 204 0.12 7.17 -8.01
CA ILE A 204 -1.23 7.73 -7.82
C ILE A 204 -1.75 7.41 -6.42
N ASN A 205 -1.58 6.16 -5.98
CA ASN A 205 -2.17 5.67 -4.72
C ASN A 205 -1.35 6.03 -3.48
N PHE A 206 -0.06 6.31 -3.64
CA PHE A 206 0.89 6.54 -2.57
C PHE A 206 1.73 7.78 -2.89
N SER A 207 1.29 8.95 -2.40
CA SER A 207 1.95 10.23 -2.67
C SER A 207 3.41 10.25 -2.23
N ASP A 208 3.75 9.53 -1.16
CA ASP A 208 5.11 9.47 -0.64
C ASP A 208 6.11 8.81 -1.61
N ILE A 209 5.67 7.84 -2.42
CA ILE A 209 6.47 7.24 -3.49
C ILE A 209 6.64 8.23 -4.65
N ALA A 210 5.57 8.93 -5.02
CA ALA A 210 5.62 9.94 -6.07
C ALA A 210 6.56 11.10 -5.69
N ASP A 211 6.45 11.61 -4.47
CA ASP A 211 7.30 12.68 -3.93
C ASP A 211 8.77 12.24 -3.89
N THR A 212 9.03 11.00 -3.46
CA THR A 212 10.39 10.43 -3.45
C THR A 212 10.98 10.37 -4.86
N LEU A 213 10.25 9.82 -5.83
CA LEU A 213 10.72 9.74 -7.22
C LEU A 213 10.97 11.12 -7.82
N LYS A 214 10.12 12.10 -7.52
CA LYS A 214 10.27 13.46 -8.03
C LYS A 214 11.51 14.13 -7.45
N ALA A 215 11.64 14.17 -6.13
CA ALA A 215 12.75 14.83 -5.45
C ALA A 215 14.12 14.26 -5.86
N ASN A 216 14.22 12.94 -6.02
CA ASN A 216 15.49 12.29 -6.36
C ASN A 216 15.85 12.43 -7.85
N LYS A 217 14.86 12.56 -8.75
CA LYS A 217 15.14 12.86 -10.16
C LYS A 217 15.65 14.28 -10.39
N GLU A 218 15.18 15.24 -9.58
CA GLU A 218 15.72 16.61 -9.60
C GLU A 218 17.23 16.63 -9.28
N VAL A 219 17.71 15.69 -8.45
CA VAL A 219 19.15 15.51 -8.17
C VAL A 219 19.89 15.03 -9.42
N ALA A 220 19.37 14.00 -10.10
CA ALA A 220 19.96 13.49 -11.34
C ALA A 220 20.02 14.57 -12.42
N ASP A 221 18.94 15.34 -12.60
CA ASP A 221 18.88 16.46 -13.53
C ASP A 221 19.91 17.54 -13.16
N SER A 222 20.03 17.90 -11.88
CA SER A 222 21.02 18.87 -11.39
C SER A 222 22.48 18.45 -11.67
N VAL A 223 22.78 17.14 -11.61
CA VAL A 223 24.11 16.62 -11.95
C VAL A 223 24.41 16.83 -13.43
N VAL A 224 23.43 16.55 -14.31
CA VAL A 224 23.57 16.78 -15.75
C VAL A 224 23.68 18.28 -16.05
N GLU A 225 22.87 19.12 -15.41
CA GLU A 225 22.94 20.58 -15.57
C GLU A 225 24.31 21.13 -15.16
N ASN A 226 24.88 20.68 -14.05
CA ASN A 226 26.21 21.07 -13.61
C ASN A 226 27.31 20.62 -14.57
N ALA A 227 27.20 19.40 -15.11
CA ALA A 227 28.13 18.90 -16.12
C ALA A 227 28.04 19.71 -17.41
N LEU A 228 26.83 20.04 -17.86
CA LEU A 228 26.57 20.89 -19.02
C LEU A 228 27.12 22.31 -18.80
N TYR A 229 26.92 22.89 -17.61
CA TYR A 229 27.46 24.19 -17.26
C TYR A 229 28.99 24.20 -17.34
N LYS A 230 29.68 23.23 -16.72
CA LYS A 230 31.14 23.09 -16.82
C LYS A 230 31.60 22.97 -18.28
N ASN A 231 30.91 22.18 -19.09
CA ASN A 231 31.20 22.04 -20.52
C ASN A 231 31.00 23.38 -21.27
N ALA A 232 29.96 24.14 -20.93
CA ALA A 232 29.68 25.43 -21.51
C ALA A 232 30.74 26.49 -21.17
N ILE A 233 31.26 26.54 -19.94
CA ILE A 233 32.27 27.53 -19.52
C ILE A 233 33.73 27.06 -19.69
N GLY A 234 33.93 25.77 -19.97
CA GLY A 234 35.24 25.13 -19.92
C GLY A 234 35.65 24.78 -18.49
N TYR A 235 36.52 23.78 -18.34
CA TYR A 235 36.99 23.33 -17.03
C TYR A 235 38.39 22.74 -17.12
N GLU A 236 39.12 22.78 -16.01
CA GLU A 236 40.44 22.17 -15.90
C GLU A 236 40.31 20.66 -15.61
N TYR A 237 41.13 19.83 -16.25
CA TYR A 237 41.19 18.39 -16.00
C TYR A 237 42.62 17.85 -16.10
N ASN A 238 42.90 16.80 -15.35
CA ASN A 238 44.20 16.13 -15.40
C ASN A 238 44.12 14.94 -16.37
N GLU A 239 44.96 14.97 -17.40
CA GLU A 239 45.21 13.82 -18.26
C GLU A 239 46.31 12.96 -17.65
N VAL A 240 45.97 11.73 -17.31
CA VAL A 240 46.87 10.76 -16.66
C VAL A 240 47.33 9.76 -17.70
N THR A 241 48.63 9.70 -17.96
CA THR A 241 49.25 8.67 -18.80
C THR A 241 49.78 7.57 -17.90
N GLN A 242 49.36 6.34 -18.18
CA GLN A 242 49.85 5.14 -17.50
C GLN A 242 50.61 4.27 -18.49
N GLU A 243 51.80 3.83 -18.09
CA GLU A 243 52.63 2.92 -18.88
C GLU A 243 52.98 1.69 -18.04
N ARG A 244 53.29 0.59 -18.71
CA ARG A 244 53.57 -0.68 -18.04
C ARG A 244 55.00 -0.66 -17.49
N SER A 245 55.14 -0.87 -16.19
CA SER A 245 56.43 -0.93 -15.50
C SER A 245 57.31 -2.02 -16.11
N PRO A 246 58.55 -1.69 -16.54
CA PRO A 246 59.51 -2.69 -16.97
C PRO A 246 59.91 -3.65 -15.84
N GLU A 247 59.86 -3.20 -14.58
CA GLU A 247 60.31 -3.98 -13.41
C GLU A 247 59.20 -4.84 -12.80
N SER A 248 57.98 -4.32 -12.69
CA SER A 248 56.86 -5.00 -12.02
C SER A 248 55.78 -5.54 -12.97
N GLY A 249 55.77 -5.11 -14.23
CA GLY A 249 54.72 -5.45 -15.20
C GLY A 249 53.35 -4.79 -14.94
N GLU A 250 53.22 -3.99 -13.88
CA GLU A 250 52.00 -3.26 -13.50
C GLU A 250 51.89 -1.91 -14.23
N MET A 251 50.66 -1.40 -14.39
CA MET A 251 50.43 -0.07 -14.96
C MET A 251 50.80 1.01 -13.92
N VAL A 252 51.80 1.82 -14.21
CA VAL A 252 52.25 2.92 -13.35
C VAL A 252 51.92 4.24 -14.02
N VAL A 253 51.46 5.22 -13.23
CA VAL A 253 51.26 6.59 -13.72
C VAL A 253 52.61 7.21 -14.01
N THR A 254 52.89 7.52 -15.27
CA THR A 254 54.17 8.11 -15.71
C THR A 254 54.08 9.62 -15.91
N LYS A 255 52.89 10.14 -16.18
CA LYS A 255 52.68 11.57 -16.45
C LYS A 255 51.29 12.01 -16.02
N ILE A 256 51.21 13.16 -15.36
CA ILE A 256 49.96 13.87 -15.11
C ILE A 256 50.09 15.24 -15.76
N VAL A 257 49.24 15.55 -16.73
CA VAL A 257 49.21 16.84 -17.43
C VAL A 257 47.89 17.53 -17.17
N THR A 258 47.94 18.68 -16.55
CA THR A 258 46.77 19.55 -16.38
C THR A 258 46.44 20.24 -17.71
N LYS A 259 45.23 20.03 -18.22
CA LYS A 259 44.72 20.60 -19.48
C LYS A 259 43.43 21.38 -19.21
N GLN A 260 43.20 22.41 -20.02
CA GLN A 260 41.94 23.16 -20.02
C GLN A 260 41.02 22.62 -21.11
N ALA A 261 39.85 22.09 -20.75
CA ALA A 261 38.77 21.85 -21.69
C ALA A 261 38.21 23.22 -22.13
N THR A 262 38.22 23.46 -23.45
CA THR A 262 37.74 24.73 -23.99
C THR A 262 36.21 24.84 -23.83
N PRO A 263 35.69 26.06 -23.64
CA PRO A 263 34.25 26.27 -23.59
C PRO A 263 33.55 25.75 -24.85
N ASN A 264 32.44 25.01 -24.68
CA ASN A 264 31.67 24.47 -25.80
C ASN A 264 30.58 25.46 -26.24
N THR A 265 30.77 26.06 -27.42
CA THR A 265 29.85 27.06 -27.99
C THR A 265 28.43 26.53 -28.19
N SER A 266 28.26 25.27 -28.59
CA SER A 266 26.93 24.67 -28.76
C SER A 266 26.19 24.53 -27.42
N ALA A 267 26.90 24.12 -26.37
CA ALA A 267 26.34 24.07 -25.02
C ALA A 267 25.96 25.46 -24.50
N GLN A 268 26.77 26.49 -24.77
CA GLN A 268 26.46 27.88 -24.45
C GLN A 268 25.20 28.37 -25.18
N ILE A 269 25.11 28.14 -26.50
CA ILE A 269 23.94 28.52 -27.30
C ILE A 269 22.68 27.84 -26.77
N PHE A 270 22.75 26.53 -26.48
CA PHE A 270 21.61 25.79 -25.95
C PHE A 270 21.20 26.29 -24.56
N TRP A 271 22.16 26.58 -23.69
CA TRP A 271 21.91 27.15 -22.36
C TRP A 271 21.22 28.52 -22.45
N LEU A 272 21.72 29.41 -23.30
CA LEU A 272 21.16 30.76 -23.49
C LEU A 272 19.76 30.73 -24.11
N LYS A 273 19.50 29.84 -25.07
CA LYS A 273 18.16 29.63 -25.65
C LYS A 273 17.11 29.19 -24.61
N ASN A 274 17.52 28.47 -23.58
CA ASN A 274 16.63 28.04 -22.50
C ASN A 274 16.48 29.09 -21.40
N ARG A 275 17.57 29.78 -21.01
CA ARG A 275 17.59 30.71 -19.87
C ARG A 275 17.20 32.15 -20.24
N GLN A 276 17.41 32.55 -21.50
CA GLN A 276 17.08 33.87 -22.04
C GLN A 276 16.37 33.73 -23.40
N PRO A 277 15.19 33.06 -23.43
CA PRO A 277 14.52 32.73 -24.68
C PRO A 277 14.14 33.96 -25.52
N ASP A 278 13.81 35.08 -24.88
CA ASP A 278 13.40 36.33 -25.54
C ASP A 278 14.49 36.96 -26.42
N VAL A 279 15.75 36.71 -26.05
CA VAL A 279 16.94 37.25 -26.72
C VAL A 279 17.54 36.23 -27.70
N TRP A 280 17.53 34.95 -27.35
CA TRP A 280 18.34 33.92 -28.03
C TRP A 280 17.55 32.89 -28.86
N ARG A 281 16.22 32.76 -28.72
CA ARG A 281 15.45 31.84 -29.58
C ARG A 281 15.35 32.38 -31.01
N ASP A 282 15.60 31.50 -31.98
CA ASP A 282 15.57 31.86 -33.40
C ASP A 282 14.15 32.22 -33.89
N ARG A 283 13.12 31.71 -33.20
CA ARG A 283 11.71 31.93 -33.53
C ARG A 283 11.02 32.60 -32.35
N LYS A 284 10.76 33.89 -32.45
CA LYS A 284 9.77 34.57 -31.61
C LYS A 284 8.41 34.12 -32.12
N GLU A 285 7.66 33.38 -31.33
CA GLU A 285 6.25 33.14 -31.65
C GLU A 285 5.58 34.52 -31.70
N VAL A 286 5.24 34.97 -32.90
CA VAL A 286 4.29 36.07 -33.06
C VAL A 286 2.99 35.51 -32.51
N ALA A 287 2.53 36.03 -31.37
CA ALA A 287 1.20 35.75 -30.89
C ALA A 287 0.25 36.15 -32.03
N MET A 288 -0.29 35.17 -32.75
CA MET A 288 -1.46 35.39 -33.58
C MET A 288 -2.64 35.40 -32.62
N ASP A 289 -2.93 36.57 -32.08
CA ASP A 289 -4.23 36.99 -31.57
C ASP A 289 -5.25 37.07 -32.72
N GLY A 290 -5.37 35.99 -33.48
CA GLY A 290 -6.53 35.77 -34.32
C GLY A 290 -7.65 35.30 -33.43
N GLU A 291 -8.60 36.18 -33.09
CA GLU A 291 -9.95 35.73 -32.77
C GLU A 291 -10.37 34.75 -33.87
N MET A 292 -10.36 33.46 -33.55
CA MET A 292 -11.07 32.48 -34.35
C MET A 292 -12.54 32.84 -34.21
N SER A 293 -13.03 33.70 -35.11
CA SER A 293 -14.46 33.87 -35.34
C SER A 293 -14.97 32.53 -35.86
N ILE A 294 -15.31 31.65 -34.92
CA ILE A 294 -16.15 30.50 -35.20
C ILE A 294 -17.46 31.13 -35.66
N ASN A 295 -17.67 31.16 -36.96
CA ASN A 295 -18.94 31.55 -37.55
C ASN A 295 -19.93 30.45 -37.17
N ASN A 296 -20.45 30.53 -35.95
CA ASN A 296 -21.46 29.64 -35.41
C ASN A 296 -22.80 30.10 -36.00
N PRO A 297 -23.37 29.39 -36.99
CA PRO A 297 -24.61 29.79 -37.63
C PRO A 297 -25.83 29.71 -36.68
N TYR A 298 -25.63 29.25 -35.44
CA TYR A 298 -26.65 29.13 -34.40
C TYR A 298 -26.42 30.11 -33.24
N ALA A 299 -25.48 31.06 -33.36
CA ALA A 299 -25.30 32.10 -32.36
C ALA A 299 -26.56 32.98 -32.28
N GLY A 300 -27.28 32.89 -31.16
CA GLY A 300 -28.49 33.68 -30.89
C GLY A 300 -29.81 32.90 -30.99
N ILE A 301 -29.79 31.62 -31.39
CA ILE A 301 -30.99 30.78 -31.35
C ILE A 301 -31.23 30.29 -29.92
N THR A 302 -32.46 30.46 -29.44
CA THR A 302 -32.85 30.00 -28.10
C THR A 302 -33.05 28.49 -28.05
N THR A 303 -32.97 27.91 -26.85
CA THR A 303 -33.09 26.46 -26.65
C THR A 303 -34.46 25.92 -27.11
N ASP A 304 -35.49 26.76 -27.12
CA ASP A 304 -36.84 26.38 -27.55
C ASP A 304 -37.00 26.42 -29.07
N GLU A 305 -36.30 27.31 -29.77
CA GLU A 305 -36.23 27.34 -31.24
C GLU A 305 -35.43 26.16 -31.79
N LEU A 306 -34.35 25.76 -31.10
CA LEU A 306 -33.61 24.52 -31.41
C LEU A 306 -34.50 23.28 -31.28
N LYS A 307 -35.37 23.21 -30.25
CA LYS A 307 -36.29 22.08 -30.07
C LYS A 307 -37.36 22.01 -31.17
N LYS A 308 -37.87 23.15 -31.64
CA LYS A 308 -38.81 23.21 -32.78
C LYS A 308 -38.19 22.71 -34.08
N LEU A 309 -36.93 23.07 -34.35
CA LEU A 309 -36.20 22.60 -35.53
C LEU A 309 -35.90 21.08 -35.50
N ILE A 310 -35.83 20.49 -34.30
CA ILE A 310 -35.64 19.04 -34.12
C ILE A 310 -36.97 18.28 -34.21
N SER A 311 -38.10 18.92 -33.87
CA SER A 311 -39.43 18.29 -33.90
C SER A 311 -40.11 18.28 -35.27
N ASP A 312 -39.64 19.08 -36.23
CA ASP A 312 -40.18 19.15 -37.60
C ASP A 312 -39.48 18.17 -38.57
N LYS A 313 -38.97 17.04 -38.06
CA LYS A 313 -38.40 15.93 -38.86
C LYS A 313 -39.11 14.61 -38.59
#